data_AF-A0A6B2LBD9-F1
#
_entry.id   AF-A0A6B2LBD9-F1
#
_cell.length_a   1.000
_cell.length_b   1.000
_cell.length_c   1.000
_cell.angle_alpha   90.00
_cell.angle_beta   90.00
_cell.angle_gamma   90.00
#
_symmetry.space_group_name_H-M   'P 1'
#
loop_
_entity.id
_entity.type
_entity.pdbx_description
1 polymer ?
#
loop_
_entity_poly.entity_id
_entity_poly.type
_entity_poly.pdbx_seq_one_letter_code
_entity_poly.pdbx_strand_id
1 'polypeptide(L)'
;MQLDPIKYNNGMLAALRTILSAEGAGVLSTGLGATATGYFVQGWFKFGGVEFFKVHLASAMSQEEAWNRRTSIYLASSAMAEVIADLFLCPLEAVRIRSVSDPAFPKGLAAGAARMLAGEGPLGFYAGLGPILFKQVPYTMAKFAVQGHVAAAAYEAMGSDPERESKGTNVAVSLGSGVVAGIAAAVISHPADTLLSKINKKGAGGDGSTASRLWNLAREIGFVKLCTTGLAARCVMVGTLTAGQFGIFDSVMAMVGAKRFHFHNPHKKEH
;
A
#
# COMPACT_ATOMS: atom_id res chain seq x y z
N MET A 1 -18.10 -0.34 -10.62
CA MET A 1 -18.60 -1.44 -9.75
C MET A 1 -18.93 -1.01 -8.32
N GLN A 2 -18.17 -0.12 -7.66
CA GLN A 2 -18.46 0.28 -6.26
C GLN A 2 -19.35 1.53 -6.11
N LEU A 3 -19.38 2.43 -7.10
CA LEU A 3 -20.18 3.67 -7.04
C LEU A 3 -21.64 3.49 -7.51
N ASP A 4 -21.90 2.59 -8.47
CA ASP A 4 -23.26 2.32 -8.98
C ASP A 4 -23.43 0.84 -9.40
N PRO A 5 -23.87 -0.06 -8.50
CA PRO A 5 -23.95 -1.49 -8.78
C PRO A 5 -24.95 -1.87 -9.88
N ILE A 6 -25.99 -1.06 -10.07
CA ILE A 6 -27.09 -1.33 -11.01
C ILE A 6 -26.66 -1.04 -12.46
N LYS A 7 -25.81 -0.01 -12.67
CA LYS A 7 -25.33 0.40 -14.01
C LYS A 7 -24.14 -0.45 -14.51
N TYR A 8 -23.40 -1.11 -13.62
CA TYR A 8 -22.14 -1.80 -13.92
C TYR A 8 -22.11 -3.28 -13.50
N ASN A 9 -23.21 -4.00 -13.75
CA ASN A 9 -23.44 -5.35 -13.22
C ASN A 9 -22.87 -6.50 -14.09
N ASN A 10 -22.45 -6.22 -15.34
CA ASN A 10 -22.10 -7.28 -16.33
C ASN A 10 -20.60 -7.60 -16.43
N GLY A 11 -19.83 -7.37 -15.36
CA GLY A 11 -18.37 -7.62 -15.33
C GLY A 11 -17.50 -6.44 -15.76
N MET A 12 -16.19 -6.55 -15.53
CA MET A 12 -15.22 -5.44 -15.69
C MET A 12 -15.14 -4.90 -17.12
N LEU A 13 -15.18 -5.78 -18.12
CA LEU A 13 -15.13 -5.40 -19.53
C LEU A 13 -16.42 -4.74 -20.03
N ALA A 14 -17.58 -5.23 -19.58
CA ALA A 14 -18.85 -4.60 -19.90
C ALA A 14 -18.99 -3.23 -19.24
N ALA A 15 -18.56 -3.11 -17.97
CA ALA A 15 -18.51 -1.83 -17.29
C ALA A 15 -17.58 -0.83 -17.98
N LEU A 16 -16.39 -1.27 -18.41
CA LEU A 16 -15.46 -0.46 -19.18
C LEU A 16 -16.08 0.01 -20.50
N ARG A 17 -16.74 -0.88 -21.25
CA ARG A 17 -17.41 -0.54 -22.51
C ARG A 17 -18.55 0.46 -22.31
N THR A 18 -19.36 0.28 -21.26
CA THR A 18 -20.44 1.21 -20.90
C THR A 18 -19.91 2.60 -20.53
N ILE A 19 -18.81 2.68 -19.76
CA ILE A 19 -18.17 3.96 -19.42
C ILE A 19 -17.65 4.64 -20.69
N LEU A 20 -16.92 3.89 -21.53
CA LEU A 20 -16.36 4.43 -22.77
C LEU A 20 -17.47 4.93 -23.72
N SER A 21 -18.61 4.24 -23.81
CA SER A 21 -19.73 4.66 -24.66
C SER A 21 -20.54 5.81 -24.09
N ALA A 22 -20.65 5.94 -22.76
CA ALA A 22 -21.50 6.95 -22.12
C ALA A 22 -20.75 8.25 -21.81
N GLU A 23 -19.46 8.16 -21.48
CA GLU A 23 -18.70 9.26 -20.89
C GLU A 23 -17.41 9.57 -21.69
N GLY A 24 -17.04 8.71 -22.65
CA GLY A 24 -15.87 8.86 -23.50
C GLY A 24 -14.56 8.41 -22.84
N ALA A 25 -13.51 8.20 -23.66
CA ALA A 25 -12.22 7.69 -23.20
C ALA A 25 -11.48 8.64 -22.23
N GLY A 26 -11.74 9.95 -22.34
CA GLY A 26 -11.10 10.97 -21.49
C GLY A 26 -11.49 10.87 -20.01
N VAL A 27 -12.59 10.22 -19.66
CA VAL A 27 -12.97 10.04 -18.25
C VAL A 27 -12.05 9.07 -17.52
N LEU A 28 -11.40 8.14 -18.23
CA LEU A 28 -10.44 7.21 -17.63
C LEU A 28 -9.16 7.90 -17.12
N SER A 29 -8.85 9.10 -17.60
CA SER A 29 -7.72 9.89 -17.09
C SER A 29 -8.11 10.85 -15.95
N THR A 30 -9.39 10.90 -15.57
CA THR A 30 -9.86 11.71 -14.45
C THR A 30 -9.22 11.25 -13.14
N GLY A 31 -8.55 12.16 -12.44
CA GLY A 31 -7.84 11.84 -11.20
C GLY A 31 -6.50 11.11 -11.40
N LEU A 32 -6.08 10.82 -12.64
CA LEU A 32 -4.81 10.14 -12.92
C LEU A 32 -3.61 10.96 -12.43
N GLY A 33 -3.63 12.28 -12.61
CA GLY A 33 -2.55 13.16 -12.12
C GLY A 33 -2.40 13.09 -10.60
N ALA A 34 -3.50 13.21 -9.86
CA ALA A 34 -3.49 13.10 -8.40
C ALA A 34 -3.03 11.70 -7.93
N THR A 35 -3.46 10.65 -8.65
CA THR A 35 -3.03 9.27 -8.39
C THR A 35 -1.53 9.11 -8.61
N ALA A 36 -1.02 9.54 -9.77
CA ALA A 36 0.38 9.40 -10.13
C ALA A 36 1.29 10.16 -9.14
N THR A 37 0.98 11.42 -8.86
CA THR A 37 1.74 12.22 -7.88
C THR A 37 1.63 11.62 -6.48
N GLY A 38 0.42 11.22 -6.05
CA GLY A 38 0.19 10.64 -4.73
C GLY A 38 0.98 9.38 -4.48
N TYR A 39 0.86 8.39 -5.36
CA TYR A 39 1.58 7.12 -5.21
C TYR A 39 3.08 7.26 -5.47
N PHE A 40 3.53 8.23 -6.26
CA PHE A 40 4.96 8.55 -6.40
C PHE A 40 5.54 9.05 -5.08
N VAL A 41 4.92 10.07 -4.47
CA VAL A 41 5.35 10.63 -3.18
C VAL A 41 5.25 9.59 -2.07
N GLN A 42 4.13 8.86 -2.01
CA GLN A 42 3.97 7.77 -1.05
C GLN A 42 5.05 6.70 -1.24
N GLY A 43 5.34 6.30 -2.49
CA GLY A 43 6.35 5.30 -2.80
C GLY A 43 7.74 5.69 -2.32
N TRP A 44 8.12 6.97 -2.50
CA TRP A 44 9.38 7.51 -2.00
C TRP A 44 9.47 7.39 -0.48
N PHE A 45 8.52 7.97 0.26
CA PHE A 45 8.54 7.91 1.72
C PHE A 45 8.43 6.49 2.26
N LYS A 46 7.64 5.64 1.61
CA LYS A 46 7.48 4.23 1.98
C LYS A 46 8.80 3.48 1.83
N PHE A 47 9.32 3.35 0.62
CA PHE A 47 10.51 2.51 0.41
C PHE A 47 11.79 3.15 0.94
N GLY A 48 11.99 4.45 0.70
CA GLY A 48 13.16 5.18 1.19
C GLY A 48 13.11 5.38 2.71
N GLY A 49 11.94 5.72 3.26
CA GLY A 49 11.76 5.89 4.69
C GLY A 49 11.89 4.58 5.47
N VAL A 50 11.36 3.45 4.96
CA VAL A 50 11.57 2.14 5.60
C VAL A 50 13.06 1.83 5.71
N GLU A 51 13.82 1.97 4.63
CA GLU A 51 15.28 1.73 4.69
C GLU A 51 15.98 2.70 5.64
N PHE A 52 15.63 4.00 5.60
CA PHE A 52 16.18 5.00 6.51
C PHE A 52 15.95 4.65 7.99
N PHE A 53 14.71 4.36 8.38
CA PHE A 53 14.37 4.01 9.76
C PHE A 53 14.94 2.65 10.16
N LYS A 54 14.98 1.66 9.25
CA LYS A 54 15.62 0.37 9.52
C LYS A 54 17.09 0.55 9.87
N VAL A 55 17.84 1.29 9.05
CA VAL A 55 19.27 1.55 9.28
C VAL A 55 19.45 2.28 10.61
N HIS A 56 18.68 3.34 10.85
CA HIS A 56 18.81 4.11 12.08
C HIS A 56 18.51 3.28 13.34
N LEU A 57 17.44 2.47 13.33
CA LEU A 57 17.08 1.59 14.43
C LEU A 57 18.08 0.45 14.61
N ALA A 58 18.58 -0.14 13.53
CA ALA A 58 19.54 -1.23 13.61
C ALA A 58 20.93 -0.76 14.06
N SER A 59 21.38 0.41 13.60
CA SER A 59 22.67 1.01 13.97
C SER A 59 22.72 1.52 15.41
N ALA A 60 21.57 1.77 16.03
CA ALA A 60 21.47 2.14 17.44
C ALA A 60 21.61 0.93 18.40
N MET A 61 21.70 -0.30 17.87
CA MET A 61 21.68 -1.55 18.62
C MET A 61 22.91 -2.40 18.30
N SER A 62 23.24 -3.36 19.16
CA SER A 62 24.27 -4.35 18.82
C SER A 62 23.79 -5.27 17.70
N GLN A 63 24.73 -5.87 16.95
CA GLN A 63 24.40 -6.73 15.81
C GLN A 63 23.54 -7.94 16.22
N GLU A 64 23.81 -8.53 17.39
CA GLU A 64 22.99 -9.63 17.93
C GLU A 64 21.58 -9.17 18.32
N GLU A 65 21.45 -8.00 18.95
CA GLU A 65 20.15 -7.48 19.35
C GLU A 65 19.31 -7.09 18.14
N ALA A 66 19.94 -6.48 17.12
CA ALA A 66 19.31 -6.15 15.85
C ALA A 66 18.84 -7.41 15.10
N TRP A 67 19.61 -8.49 15.12
CA TRP A 67 19.22 -9.78 14.54
C TRP A 67 18.02 -10.39 15.26
N ASN A 68 18.03 -10.39 16.60
CA ASN A 68 16.96 -10.95 17.43
C ASN A 68 15.66 -10.13 17.33
N ARG A 69 15.77 -8.81 17.17
CA ARG A 69 14.61 -7.89 17.05
C ARG A 69 14.29 -7.50 15.62
N ARG A 70 14.83 -8.19 14.62
CA ARG A 70 14.67 -7.84 13.18
C ARG A 70 13.22 -7.65 12.76
N THR A 71 12.30 -8.50 13.21
CA THR A 71 10.87 -8.38 12.91
C THR A 71 10.31 -7.09 13.50
N SER A 72 10.59 -6.80 14.77
CA SER A 72 10.15 -5.54 15.41
C SER A 72 10.73 -4.32 14.70
N ILE A 73 11.98 -4.38 14.25
CA ILE A 73 12.60 -3.29 13.46
C ILE A 73 11.88 -3.12 12.13
N TYR A 74 11.59 -4.19 11.40
CA TYR A 74 10.79 -4.12 10.17
C TYR A 74 9.42 -3.50 10.41
N LEU A 75 8.71 -3.94 11.45
CA LEU A 75 7.37 -3.45 11.76
C LEU A 75 7.39 -1.97 12.17
N ALA A 76 8.32 -1.56 13.04
CA ALA A 76 8.43 -0.18 13.51
C ALA A 76 8.84 0.78 12.39
N SER A 77 9.91 0.46 11.64
CA SER A 77 10.37 1.25 10.49
C SER A 77 9.28 1.40 9.44
N SER A 78 8.56 0.32 9.13
CA SER A 78 7.45 0.32 8.17
C SER A 78 6.28 1.18 8.63
N ALA A 79 5.91 1.09 9.90
CA ALA A 79 4.83 1.90 10.45
C ALA A 79 5.19 3.40 10.44
N MET A 80 6.40 3.76 10.87
CA MET A 80 6.86 5.16 10.87
C MET A 80 6.92 5.74 9.46
N ALA A 81 7.51 5.01 8.51
CA ALA A 81 7.58 5.43 7.12
C ALA A 81 6.19 5.61 6.51
N GLU A 82 5.27 4.69 6.80
CA GLU A 82 3.91 4.74 6.23
C GLU A 82 3.07 5.87 6.81
N VAL A 83 3.17 6.13 8.12
CA VAL A 83 2.47 7.28 8.73
C VAL A 83 2.90 8.58 8.04
N ILE A 84 4.20 8.77 7.82
CA ILE A 84 4.71 9.97 7.12
C ILE A 84 4.22 9.98 5.67
N ALA A 85 4.32 8.85 4.97
CA ALA A 85 3.86 8.74 3.58
C ALA A 85 2.36 9.09 3.44
N ASP A 86 1.54 8.64 4.39
CA ASP A 86 0.10 8.87 4.40
C ASP A 86 -0.27 10.33 4.73
N LEU A 87 0.55 11.07 5.49
CA LEU A 87 0.37 12.50 5.70
C LEU A 87 0.49 13.31 4.40
N PHE A 88 1.35 12.87 3.47
CA PHE A 88 1.49 13.47 2.15
C PHE A 88 0.49 12.92 1.13
N LEU A 89 0.13 11.63 1.24
CA LEU A 89 -0.84 11.00 0.34
C LEU A 89 -2.27 11.49 0.60
N CYS A 90 -2.65 11.70 1.87
CA CYS A 90 -4.04 11.97 2.25
C CYS A 90 -4.64 13.18 1.50
N PRO A 91 -3.97 14.35 1.40
CA PRO A 91 -4.48 15.47 0.60
C PRO A 91 -4.68 15.14 -0.88
N LEU A 92 -3.76 14.36 -1.46
CA LEU A 92 -3.79 13.99 -2.89
C LEU A 92 -4.91 12.99 -3.18
N GLU A 93 -5.12 12.02 -2.29
CA GLU A 93 -6.26 11.10 -2.34
C GLU A 93 -7.59 11.83 -2.13
N ALA A 94 -7.65 12.82 -1.23
CA ALA A 94 -8.85 13.61 -1.02
C ALA A 94 -9.27 14.35 -2.31
N VAL A 95 -8.32 15.02 -2.98
CA VAL A 95 -8.58 15.68 -4.27
C VAL A 95 -8.96 14.68 -5.36
N ARG A 96 -8.29 13.52 -5.42
CA ARG A 96 -8.61 12.44 -6.35
C ARG A 96 -10.04 11.94 -6.16
N ILE A 97 -10.43 11.61 -4.92
CA ILE A 97 -11.77 11.08 -4.60
C ILE A 97 -12.84 12.08 -5.03
N ARG A 98 -12.67 13.37 -4.72
CA ARG A 98 -13.62 14.43 -5.16
C ARG A 98 -13.67 14.56 -6.68
N SER A 99 -12.52 14.55 -7.34
CA SER A 99 -12.44 14.64 -8.82
C SER A 99 -13.12 13.48 -9.53
N VAL A 100 -13.12 12.28 -8.94
CA VAL A 100 -13.75 11.08 -9.52
C VAL A 100 -15.23 10.96 -9.12
N SER A 101 -15.62 11.51 -7.96
CA SER A 101 -16.98 11.38 -7.43
C SER A 101 -17.93 12.50 -7.87
N ASP A 102 -17.42 13.68 -8.20
CA ASP A 102 -18.22 14.84 -8.60
C ASP A 102 -17.79 15.34 -9.99
N PRO A 103 -18.62 15.15 -11.04
CA PRO A 103 -18.34 15.66 -12.39
C PRO A 103 -18.20 17.19 -12.47
N ALA A 104 -18.76 17.94 -11.53
CA ALA A 104 -18.65 19.40 -11.45
C ALA A 104 -17.41 19.87 -10.68
N PHE A 105 -16.61 18.93 -10.16
CA PHE A 105 -15.35 19.23 -9.49
C PHE A 105 -14.27 19.61 -10.52
N PRO A 106 -13.38 20.59 -10.21
CA PRO A 106 -12.38 21.05 -11.16
C PRO A 106 -11.46 19.92 -11.62
N LYS A 107 -11.18 19.89 -12.92
CA LYS A 107 -10.17 18.98 -13.47
C LYS A 107 -8.78 19.51 -13.13
N GLY A 108 -7.95 18.63 -12.59
CA GLY A 108 -6.55 18.94 -12.28
C GLY A 108 -6.28 19.14 -10.79
N LEU A 109 -5.09 18.72 -10.35
CA LEU A 109 -4.71 18.64 -8.94
C LEU A 109 -4.73 20.01 -8.26
N ALA A 110 -4.12 21.03 -8.86
CA ALA A 110 -4.02 22.36 -8.27
C ALA A 110 -5.39 23.05 -8.14
N ALA A 111 -6.21 22.98 -9.19
CA ALA A 111 -7.55 23.58 -9.17
C ALA A 111 -8.49 22.86 -8.18
N GLY A 112 -8.41 21.52 -8.12
CA GLY A 112 -9.14 20.72 -7.14
C GLY A 112 -8.73 21.02 -5.70
N ALA A 113 -7.42 21.10 -5.44
CA ALA A 113 -6.88 21.48 -4.13
C ALA A 113 -7.32 22.90 -3.73
N ALA A 114 -7.23 23.88 -4.64
CA ALA A 114 -7.68 25.24 -4.36
C ALA A 114 -9.18 25.29 -3.99
N ARG A 115 -10.03 24.55 -4.71
CA ARG A 115 -11.47 24.46 -4.39
C ARG A 115 -11.73 23.82 -3.03
N MET A 116 -11.03 22.72 -2.71
CA MET A 116 -11.16 22.08 -1.39
C MET A 116 -10.70 23.00 -0.27
N LEU A 117 -9.57 23.69 -0.46
CA LEU A 117 -9.06 24.63 0.53
C LEU A 117 -10.04 25.78 0.77
N ALA A 118 -10.67 26.31 -0.28
CA ALA A 118 -11.65 27.38 -0.17
C ALA A 118 -12.98 26.94 0.47
N GLY A 119 -13.42 25.70 0.24
CA GLY A 119 -14.72 25.19 0.71
C GLY A 119 -14.68 24.49 2.07
N GLU A 120 -13.67 23.64 2.30
CA GLU A 120 -13.57 22.75 3.46
C GLU A 120 -12.41 23.12 4.40
N GLY A 121 -11.56 24.07 3.99
CA GLY A 121 -10.36 24.45 4.72
C GLY A 121 -9.26 23.38 4.69
N PRO A 122 -8.11 23.65 5.35
CA PRO A 122 -6.96 22.74 5.34
C PRO A 122 -7.23 21.40 6.04
N LEU A 123 -8.14 21.37 7.03
CA LEU A 123 -8.49 20.13 7.73
C LEU A 123 -9.34 19.19 6.87
N GLY A 124 -10.06 19.70 5.86
CA GLY A 124 -10.84 18.88 4.93
C GLY A 124 -10.00 17.84 4.18
N PHE A 125 -8.74 18.16 3.88
CA PHE A 125 -7.80 17.23 3.24
C PHE A 125 -7.46 16.01 4.09
N TYR A 126 -7.61 16.11 5.42
CA TYR A 126 -7.21 15.07 6.38
C TYR A 126 -8.41 14.32 6.98
N ALA A 127 -9.63 14.60 6.53
CA ALA A 127 -10.84 13.90 7.00
C ALA A 127 -10.77 12.37 6.77
N GLY A 128 -10.02 11.92 5.77
CA GLY A 128 -9.79 10.51 5.45
C GLY A 128 -8.58 9.86 6.12
N LEU A 129 -7.79 10.60 6.92
CA LEU A 129 -6.48 10.12 7.39
C LEU A 129 -6.58 8.87 8.28
N GLY A 130 -7.51 8.85 9.24
CA GLY A 130 -7.70 7.69 10.13
C GLY A 130 -8.01 6.40 9.35
N PRO A 131 -9.03 6.40 8.48
CA PRO A 131 -9.30 5.33 7.52
C PRO A 131 -8.08 4.88 6.70
N ILE A 132 -7.32 5.84 6.15
CA ILE A 132 -6.12 5.56 5.34
C ILE A 132 -5.07 4.82 6.20
N LEU A 133 -4.70 5.38 7.35
CA LEU A 133 -3.71 4.79 8.26
C LEU A 133 -4.10 3.38 8.70
N PHE A 134 -5.38 3.17 9.05
CA PHE A 134 -5.89 1.86 9.47
C PHE A 134 -5.70 0.76 8.41
N LYS A 135 -5.70 1.13 7.13
CA LYS A 135 -5.51 0.22 6.01
C LYS A 135 -4.04 0.05 5.65
N GLN A 136 -3.35 1.17 5.55
CA GLN A 136 -2.04 1.29 4.93
C GLN A 136 -0.92 0.85 5.86
N VAL A 137 -1.00 1.16 7.15
CA VAL A 137 0.03 0.79 8.13
C VAL A 137 0.13 -0.74 8.26
N PRO A 138 -0.95 -1.51 8.52
CA PRO A 138 -0.86 -2.96 8.60
C PRO A 138 -0.43 -3.60 7.28
N TYR A 139 -0.90 -3.05 6.15
CA TYR A 139 -0.49 -3.50 4.81
C TYR A 139 1.02 -3.36 4.61
N THR A 140 1.58 -2.19 4.92
CA THR A 140 3.00 -1.89 4.69
C THR A 140 3.89 -2.65 5.67
N MET A 141 3.49 -2.78 6.94
CA MET A 141 4.17 -3.63 7.93
C MET A 141 4.28 -5.08 7.47
N ALA A 142 3.16 -5.68 7.07
CA ALA A 142 3.13 -7.06 6.56
C ALA A 142 4.01 -7.22 5.33
N LYS A 143 3.88 -6.30 4.37
CA LYS A 143 4.65 -6.30 3.12
C LYS A 143 6.16 -6.34 3.38
N PHE A 144 6.70 -5.40 4.16
CA PHE A 144 8.16 -5.33 4.36
C PHE A 144 8.70 -6.42 5.28
N ALA A 145 7.97 -6.76 6.35
CA ALA A 145 8.39 -7.84 7.25
C ALA A 145 8.45 -9.18 6.49
N VAL A 146 7.39 -9.54 5.77
CA VAL A 146 7.35 -10.80 5.01
C VAL A 146 8.36 -10.79 3.88
N GLN A 147 8.50 -9.69 3.14
CA GLN A 147 9.50 -9.62 2.07
C GLN A 147 10.92 -9.82 2.61
N GLY A 148 11.26 -9.17 3.71
CA GLY A 148 12.57 -9.30 4.35
C GLY A 148 12.86 -10.72 4.83
N HIS A 149 11.88 -11.38 5.46
CA HIS A 149 12.04 -12.76 5.93
C HIS A 149 12.13 -13.77 4.79
N VAL A 150 11.29 -13.65 3.77
CA VAL A 150 11.29 -14.57 2.62
C VAL A 150 12.55 -14.40 1.78
N ALA A 151 13.00 -13.16 1.58
CA ALA A 151 14.27 -12.90 0.90
C ALA A 151 15.45 -13.49 1.68
N ALA A 152 15.53 -13.27 3.00
CA ALA A 152 16.59 -13.84 3.83
C ALA A 152 16.61 -15.37 3.78
N ALA A 153 15.45 -16.02 3.88
CA ALA A 153 15.33 -17.47 3.77
C ALA A 153 15.76 -17.99 2.38
N ALA A 154 15.46 -17.23 1.31
CA ALA A 154 15.89 -17.59 -0.05
C ALA A 154 17.42 -17.52 -0.19
N TYR A 155 18.08 -16.48 0.33
CA TYR A 155 19.54 -16.38 0.31
C TYR A 155 20.20 -17.47 1.16
N GLU A 156 19.64 -17.76 2.33
CA GLU A 156 20.11 -18.85 3.20
C GLU A 156 20.00 -20.22 2.51
N ALA A 157 18.89 -20.49 1.82
CA ALA A 157 18.71 -21.73 1.06
C ALA A 157 19.70 -21.87 -0.12
N MET A 158 20.17 -20.76 -0.68
CA MET A 158 21.22 -20.75 -1.71
C MET A 158 22.64 -20.84 -1.11
N GLY A 159 22.79 -20.79 0.22
CA GLY A 159 24.10 -20.76 0.88
C GLY A 159 24.90 -19.49 0.56
N SER A 160 24.22 -18.43 0.10
CA SER A 160 24.85 -17.21 -0.40
C SER A 160 24.35 -15.99 0.37
N ASP A 161 24.88 -14.82 0.02
CA ASP A 161 24.47 -13.54 0.54
C ASP A 161 24.21 -12.59 -0.63
N PRO A 162 23.32 -11.59 -0.49
CA PRO A 162 22.94 -10.69 -1.58
C PRO A 162 24.15 -10.01 -2.26
N GLU A 163 25.26 -9.85 -1.54
CA GLU A 163 26.48 -9.22 -2.06
C GLU A 163 27.33 -10.12 -2.95
N ARG A 164 27.19 -11.44 -2.80
CA ARG A 164 27.95 -12.44 -3.57
C ARG A 164 27.21 -12.89 -4.83
N GLU A 165 25.91 -12.60 -4.89
CA GLU A 165 25.03 -13.01 -5.98
C GLU A 165 25.03 -12.07 -7.18
N SER A 166 24.64 -12.63 -8.33
CA SER A 166 24.44 -11.84 -9.54
C SER A 166 23.27 -10.86 -9.39
N LYS A 167 23.32 -9.73 -10.12
CA LYS A 167 22.20 -8.78 -10.18
C LYS A 167 20.89 -9.45 -10.59
N GLY A 168 20.95 -10.45 -11.49
CA GLY A 168 19.78 -11.23 -11.92
C GLY A 168 19.19 -12.09 -10.80
N THR A 169 20.03 -12.77 -10.03
CA THR A 169 19.60 -13.56 -8.86
C THR A 169 18.90 -12.67 -7.84
N ASN A 170 19.50 -11.52 -7.50
CA ASN A 170 18.94 -10.60 -6.52
C ASN A 170 17.57 -10.05 -6.96
N VAL A 171 17.41 -9.73 -8.24
CA VAL A 171 16.12 -9.33 -8.80
C VAL A 171 15.11 -10.48 -8.74
N ALA A 172 15.51 -11.72 -9.05
CA ALA A 172 14.63 -12.88 -8.96
C ALA A 172 14.16 -13.14 -7.51
N VAL A 173 15.07 -13.07 -6.54
CA VAL A 173 14.73 -13.18 -5.10
C VAL A 173 13.80 -12.05 -4.68
N SER A 174 14.05 -10.82 -5.14
CA SER A 174 13.20 -9.66 -4.87
C SER A 174 11.78 -9.83 -5.42
N LEU A 175 11.65 -10.27 -6.68
CA LEU A 175 10.37 -10.55 -7.31
C LEU A 175 9.62 -11.67 -6.58
N GLY A 176 10.28 -12.81 -6.32
CA GLY A 176 9.69 -13.96 -5.65
C GLY A 176 9.24 -13.64 -4.22
N SER A 177 10.12 -13.04 -3.42
CA SER A 177 9.78 -12.59 -2.06
C SER A 177 8.70 -11.51 -2.06
N GLY A 178 8.69 -10.64 -3.08
CA GLY A 178 7.67 -9.63 -3.29
C GLY A 178 6.27 -10.20 -3.55
N VAL A 179 6.16 -11.31 -4.31
CA VAL A 179 4.86 -11.99 -4.51
C VAL A 179 4.31 -12.49 -3.18
N VAL A 180 5.13 -13.22 -2.41
CA VAL A 180 4.71 -13.78 -1.11
C VAL A 180 4.34 -12.67 -0.13
N ALA A 181 5.13 -11.60 -0.09
CA ALA A 181 4.86 -10.42 0.70
C ALA A 181 3.55 -9.73 0.32
N GLY A 182 3.27 -9.58 -0.98
CA GLY A 182 2.03 -8.98 -1.47
C GLY A 182 0.81 -9.82 -1.10
N ILE A 183 0.89 -11.15 -1.20
CA ILE A 183 -0.19 -12.05 -0.76
C ILE A 183 -0.42 -11.92 0.74
N ALA A 184 0.64 -11.98 1.55
CA ALA A 184 0.51 -11.83 3.00
C ALA A 184 -0.07 -10.47 3.40
N ALA A 185 0.39 -9.39 2.77
CA ALA A 185 -0.15 -8.05 2.97
C ALA A 185 -1.62 -7.94 2.57
N ALA A 186 -2.02 -8.59 1.46
CA ALA A 186 -3.41 -8.65 1.04
C ALA A 186 -4.29 -9.34 2.09
N VAL A 187 -3.87 -10.49 2.61
CA VAL A 187 -4.60 -11.25 3.64
C VAL A 187 -4.75 -10.44 4.93
N ILE A 188 -3.64 -9.89 5.45
CA ILE A 188 -3.62 -9.16 6.73
C ILE A 188 -4.46 -7.89 6.67
N SER A 189 -4.40 -7.15 5.56
CA SER A 189 -5.16 -5.91 5.37
C SER A 189 -6.55 -6.12 4.74
N HIS A 190 -6.98 -7.37 4.54
CA HIS A 190 -8.27 -7.68 3.93
C HIS A 190 -9.48 -7.17 4.69
N PRO A 191 -9.56 -7.40 6.02
CA PRO A 191 -10.60 -6.86 6.86
C PRO A 191 -10.78 -5.34 6.71
N ALA A 192 -9.69 -4.59 6.84
CA ALA A 192 -9.70 -3.14 6.82
C ALA A 192 -10.17 -2.58 5.47
N ASP A 193 -9.65 -3.11 4.37
CA ASP A 193 -10.03 -2.67 3.02
C ASP A 193 -11.50 -3.00 2.69
N THR A 194 -12.00 -4.15 3.13
CA THR A 194 -13.41 -4.52 2.95
C THR A 194 -14.34 -3.58 3.71
N LEU A 195 -13.96 -3.14 4.92
CA LEU A 195 -14.73 -2.14 5.66
C LEU A 195 -14.69 -0.76 4.97
N LEU A 196 -13.51 -0.34 4.54
CA LEU A 196 -13.29 0.98 3.95
C LEU A 196 -13.90 1.15 2.56
N SER A 197 -13.97 0.08 1.77
CA SER A 197 -14.68 0.09 0.48
C SER A 197 -16.20 0.19 0.64
N LYS A 198 -16.74 -0.09 1.84
CA LYS A 198 -18.18 -0.09 2.13
C LYS A 198 -18.64 1.10 2.95
N ILE A 199 -17.79 1.73 3.76
CA ILE A 199 -18.18 2.87 4.62
C ILE A 199 -18.64 4.11 3.84
N ASN A 200 -18.21 4.27 2.59
CA ASN A 200 -18.63 5.37 1.74
C ASN A 200 -20.03 5.17 1.11
N LYS A 201 -20.67 4.01 1.31
CA LYS A 201 -22.06 3.79 0.87
C LYS A 201 -23.03 4.51 1.80
N LYS A 202 -24.07 5.15 1.24
CA LYS A 202 -25.13 5.83 2.02
C LYS A 202 -25.76 4.83 3.01
N GLY A 203 -25.84 5.22 4.28
CA GLY A 203 -26.41 4.41 5.37
C GLY A 203 -25.50 3.30 5.93
N ALA A 204 -24.27 3.12 5.42
CA ALA A 204 -23.37 2.08 5.92
C ALA A 204 -22.90 2.36 7.35
N GLY A 205 -23.15 1.40 8.26
CA GLY A 205 -22.73 1.43 9.67
C GLY A 205 -23.55 2.36 10.58
N GLY A 206 -24.65 2.93 10.08
CA GLY A 206 -25.50 3.87 10.80
C GLY A 206 -24.90 5.28 10.95
N ASP A 207 -25.46 6.05 11.88
CA ASP A 207 -25.00 7.40 12.22
C ASP A 207 -23.95 7.38 13.34
N GLY A 208 -23.00 8.31 13.30
CA GLY A 208 -21.96 8.45 14.31
C GLY A 208 -20.56 8.64 13.72
N SER A 209 -19.54 8.45 14.56
CA SER A 209 -18.15 8.61 14.14
C SER A 209 -17.75 7.54 13.12
N THR A 210 -16.73 7.82 12.31
CA THR A 210 -16.19 6.85 11.36
C THR A 210 -15.83 5.52 12.02
N ALA A 211 -15.31 5.55 13.25
CA ALA A 211 -14.96 4.34 14.00
C ALA A 211 -16.19 3.53 14.42
N SER A 212 -17.25 4.17 14.94
CA SER A 212 -18.47 3.46 15.32
C SER A 212 -19.16 2.84 14.10
N ARG A 213 -19.14 3.56 12.96
CA ARG A 213 -19.68 3.07 11.69
C ARG A 213 -18.90 1.86 11.15
N LEU A 214 -17.56 1.90 11.18
CA LEU A 214 -16.72 0.75 10.80
C LEU A 214 -17.00 -0.46 11.71
N TRP A 215 -17.18 -0.23 13.00
CA TRP A 215 -17.47 -1.29 13.97
C TRP A 215 -18.83 -1.94 13.74
N ASN A 216 -19.88 -1.14 13.57
CA ASN A 216 -21.22 -1.62 13.26
C ASN A 216 -21.22 -2.42 11.94
N LEU A 217 -20.55 -1.88 10.92
CA LEU A 217 -20.41 -2.54 9.63
C LEU A 217 -19.64 -3.87 9.73
N ALA A 218 -18.62 -3.95 10.58
CA ALA A 218 -17.90 -5.20 10.84
C ALA A 218 -18.82 -6.26 11.46
N ARG A 219 -19.71 -5.85 12.39
CA ARG A 219 -20.71 -6.73 13.00
C ARG A 219 -21.77 -7.18 11.99
N GLU A 220 -22.28 -6.26 11.17
CA GLU A 220 -23.30 -6.55 10.15
C GLU A 220 -22.81 -7.52 9.07
N ILE A 221 -21.58 -7.33 8.58
CA ILE A 221 -21.01 -8.19 7.54
C ILE A 221 -20.61 -9.56 8.11
N GLY A 222 -20.11 -9.58 9.34
CA GLY A 222 -19.54 -10.75 9.98
C GLY A 222 -18.09 -11.01 9.56
N PHE A 223 -17.27 -11.51 10.50
CA PHE A 223 -15.82 -11.68 10.35
C PHE A 223 -15.43 -12.56 9.15
N VAL A 224 -16.12 -13.69 8.94
CA VAL A 224 -15.81 -14.62 7.86
C VAL A 224 -15.96 -13.96 6.50
N LYS A 225 -17.07 -13.26 6.25
CA LYS A 225 -17.30 -12.55 4.99
C LYS A 225 -16.33 -11.39 4.81
N LEU A 226 -15.95 -10.72 5.91
CA LEU A 226 -14.97 -9.65 5.91
C LEU A 226 -13.59 -10.12 5.42
N CYS A 227 -13.19 -11.32 5.84
CA CYS A 227 -11.88 -11.89 5.51
C CYS A 227 -11.84 -12.61 4.16
N THR A 228 -12.98 -13.05 3.61
CA THR A 228 -13.00 -13.92 2.42
C THR A 228 -13.50 -13.25 1.14
N THR A 229 -14.35 -12.22 1.23
CA THR A 229 -14.99 -11.62 0.05
C THR A 229 -13.97 -10.93 -0.85
N GLY A 230 -13.71 -11.48 -2.03
CA GLY A 230 -12.78 -10.90 -3.01
C GLY A 230 -11.30 -11.07 -2.68
N LEU A 231 -10.94 -11.86 -1.66
CA LEU A 231 -9.56 -12.05 -1.21
C LEU A 231 -8.68 -12.63 -2.33
N ALA A 232 -9.15 -13.64 -3.06
CA ALA A 232 -8.36 -14.29 -4.11
C ALA A 232 -7.93 -13.31 -5.22
N ALA A 233 -8.87 -12.50 -5.72
CA ALA A 233 -8.58 -11.47 -6.71
C ALA A 233 -7.56 -10.44 -6.18
N ARG A 234 -7.70 -10.09 -4.90
CA ARG A 234 -6.76 -9.19 -4.23
C ARG A 234 -5.37 -9.80 -4.07
N CYS A 235 -5.26 -11.07 -3.69
CA CYS A 235 -3.97 -11.76 -3.60
C CYS A 235 -3.22 -11.75 -4.93
N VAL A 236 -3.92 -12.01 -6.04
CA VAL A 236 -3.31 -11.97 -7.39
C VAL A 236 -2.85 -10.55 -7.73
N MET A 237 -3.74 -9.56 -7.57
CA MET A 237 -3.44 -8.16 -7.90
C MET A 237 -2.30 -7.60 -7.03
N VAL A 238 -2.38 -7.77 -5.72
CA VAL A 238 -1.41 -7.20 -4.77
C VAL A 238 -0.11 -7.98 -4.82
N GLY A 239 -0.14 -9.31 -4.97
CA GLY A 239 1.06 -10.13 -5.12
C GLY A 239 1.88 -9.70 -6.34
N THR A 240 1.25 -9.62 -7.52
CA THR A 240 1.93 -9.22 -8.75
C THR A 240 2.42 -7.76 -8.71
N LEU A 241 1.60 -6.85 -8.20
CA LEU A 241 1.97 -5.44 -8.07
C LEU A 241 3.15 -5.28 -7.10
N THR A 242 3.11 -5.96 -5.95
CA THR A 242 4.17 -5.87 -4.93
C THR A 242 5.49 -6.45 -5.43
N ALA A 243 5.44 -7.56 -6.17
CA ALA A 243 6.60 -8.10 -6.85
C ALA A 243 7.22 -7.07 -7.79
N GLY A 244 6.42 -6.46 -8.67
CA GLY A 244 6.88 -5.41 -9.58
C GLY A 244 7.51 -4.22 -8.84
N GLN A 245 6.89 -3.77 -7.74
CA GLN A 245 7.43 -2.67 -6.93
C GLN A 245 8.81 -2.99 -6.34
N PHE A 246 8.97 -4.18 -5.74
CA PHE A 246 10.24 -4.59 -5.16
C PHE A 246 11.32 -4.82 -6.23
N GLY A 247 10.96 -5.44 -7.36
CA GLY A 247 11.86 -5.65 -8.49
C GLY A 247 12.34 -4.34 -9.13
N ILE A 248 11.45 -3.37 -9.32
CA ILE A 248 11.81 -2.03 -9.83
C ILE A 248 12.73 -1.33 -8.82
N PHE A 249 12.37 -1.32 -7.54
CA PHE A 249 13.17 -0.65 -6.52
C PHE A 249 14.59 -1.24 -6.45
N ASP A 250 14.73 -2.56 -6.44
CA ASP A 250 16.05 -3.20 -6.36
C ASP A 250 16.87 -3.03 -7.62
N SER A 251 16.21 -3.05 -8.79
CA SER A 251 16.89 -2.73 -10.05
C SER A 251 17.43 -1.30 -10.06
N VAL A 252 16.62 -0.33 -9.61
CA VAL A 252 17.03 1.08 -9.53
C VAL A 252 18.15 1.28 -8.52
N MET A 253 18.04 0.69 -7.32
CA MET A 253 19.10 0.74 -6.31
C MET A 253 20.42 0.17 -6.84
N ALA A 254 20.37 -0.98 -7.51
CA ALA A 254 21.55 -1.59 -8.11
C ALA A 254 22.15 -0.76 -9.26
N MET A 255 21.35 0.02 -9.99
CA MET A 255 21.83 0.94 -11.03
C MET A 255 22.53 2.17 -10.44
N VAL A 256 22.04 2.70 -9.32
CA VAL A 256 22.63 3.89 -8.66
C VAL A 256 23.75 3.53 -7.67
N GLY A 257 24.10 2.25 -7.54
CA GLY A 257 25.13 1.77 -6.62
C GLY A 257 24.72 1.73 -5.15
N ALA A 258 23.43 1.87 -4.86
CA ALA A 258 22.88 1.75 -3.51
C ALA A 258 22.57 0.27 -3.17
N LYS A 259 22.69 -0.08 -1.88
CA LYS A 259 22.39 -1.42 -1.37
C LYS A 259 21.31 -1.33 -0.30
N ARG A 260 20.45 -2.35 -0.20
CA ARG A 260 19.49 -2.47 0.91
C ARG A 260 20.20 -2.82 2.19
N PHE A 261 19.61 -2.39 3.30
CA PHE A 261 20.01 -2.89 4.59
C PHE A 261 19.54 -4.35 4.76
N HIS A 262 20.51 -5.24 4.91
CA HIS A 262 20.31 -6.64 5.24
C HIS A 262 20.79 -6.91 6.66
N PHE A 263 19.97 -7.63 7.44
CA PHE A 263 20.38 -8.13 8.73
C PHE A 263 21.39 -9.27 8.54
N HIS A 264 22.52 -9.21 9.22
CA HIS A 264 23.55 -10.24 9.18
C HIS A 264 23.32 -11.22 10.33
N ASN A 265 23.32 -12.53 10.04
CA ASN A 265 23.17 -13.55 11.07
C ASN A 265 24.51 -13.69 11.83
N PRO A 266 24.56 -13.34 13.13
CA PRO A 266 25.80 -13.43 13.92
C PRO A 266 26.26 -14.87 14.19
N HIS A 267 25.40 -15.88 13.94
CA HIS A 267 25.70 -17.29 14.16
C HIS A 267 26.12 -18.04 12.89
N LYS A 268 26.16 -17.37 11.73
CA LYS A 268 26.64 -17.97 10.48
C LYS A 268 28.17 -18.11 10.60
N LYS A 269 28.67 -19.33 10.80
CA LYS A 269 30.12 -19.58 10.71
C LYS A 269 30.56 -19.25 9.30
N GLU A 270 31.49 -18.31 9.15
CA GLU A 270 32.21 -18.11 7.90
C GLU A 270 32.91 -19.44 7.57
N HIS A 271 32.45 -20.10 6.52
CA HIS A 271 33.10 -21.25 5.89
C HIS A 271 33.86 -20.79 4.66
#